data_AF-A0A1G5UNW9-F1
#
_entry.id   AF-A0A1G5UNW9-F1
#
_cell.length_a   1.000
_cell.length_b   1.000
_cell.length_c   1.000
_cell.angle_alpha   90.00
_cell.angle_beta   90.00
_cell.angle_gamma   90.00
#
_symmetry.space_group_name_H-M   'P 1'
#
loop_
_entity.id
_entity.type
_entity.pdbx_description
1 polymer ?
#
loop_
_entity_poly.entity_id
_entity_poly.type
_entity_poly.pdbx_seq_one_letter_code
_entity_poly.pdbx_strand_id
1 'polypeptide(L)'
;MSEAKKPLFPFGPILFFGDSVTSGLTAETPTLFSGPQTVPRGIAGQSTRDMARRLRSDIAAYGAKGLHLIGGRDDILGRGRSASQEAIVADITAMLQDARDLYVRTWVGSIPPVDPASPGAAGLPVSLIGHVNAWLRDHVHLFGAQFIDYDAVLATETGALRPALSDDGVRLNAAGYAALRDTMMAALTAPGVDQLWPPPESEDAARRRKFLHHFGYFDSNTRYPSPFIQFAGKPGASHYGVPFDAHGFLNAAPIVERKPAGETRILVVGDSTTIDGGDIANTLPGRLERILRADGLTSAKVYNFGVMSSCLTQMTHLIWSRLVTCSPDAILVLSGSTDLFQPWTYDPRPGHPYNAFITQTLYDHFFDTHDPRAREDGLSYDALITLIYEELKRLRAEVGWQSPGWENSIVHHYELAAHRLTKLSHDYRVPVVSVLQPTILRKRHLTEAERGVASGTFLAYLDRQYAKLEAFTAQLAERRPYRRTFTALDLSGIFRDREEGTFYDIVHYDDPAREIVAVRLAAEIRAALDRAHVLTPFARARQFFKGHRG
;
A
#
# COMPACT_ATOMS: atom_id res chain seq x y z
N MET A 1 -15.74 -29.62 -10.83
CA MET A 1 -14.36 -29.10 -10.92
C MET A 1 -14.22 -28.46 -12.29
N SER A 2 -14.30 -27.13 -12.38
CA SER A 2 -14.02 -26.40 -13.62
C SER A 2 -12.51 -26.44 -13.83
N GLU A 3 -12.04 -26.90 -15.00
CA GLU A 3 -10.66 -26.69 -15.42
C GLU A 3 -10.30 -25.21 -15.22
N ALA A 4 -9.24 -24.95 -14.45
CA ALA A 4 -8.67 -23.60 -14.38
C ALA A 4 -8.15 -23.27 -15.80
N LYS A 5 -8.84 -22.34 -16.49
CA LYS A 5 -8.40 -21.86 -17.80
C LYS A 5 -6.95 -21.40 -17.70
N LYS A 6 -6.09 -21.90 -18.59
CA LYS A 6 -4.71 -21.43 -18.72
C LYS A 6 -4.67 -19.90 -18.79
N PRO A 7 -3.69 -19.26 -18.14
CA PRO A 7 -3.53 -17.82 -18.22
C PRO A 7 -3.34 -17.38 -19.67
N LEU A 8 -3.97 -16.26 -20.04
CA LEU A 8 -3.94 -15.68 -21.39
C LEU A 8 -2.55 -15.16 -21.75
N PHE A 9 -1.85 -14.60 -20.77
CA PHE A 9 -0.47 -14.11 -20.91
C PHE A 9 0.46 -14.92 -19.99
N PRO A 10 1.74 -15.05 -20.35
CA PRO A 10 2.69 -15.81 -19.53
C PRO A 10 3.00 -15.14 -18.17
N PHE A 11 2.75 -13.84 -18.05
CA PHE A 11 2.84 -13.07 -16.80
C PHE A 11 1.77 -11.97 -16.78
N GLY A 12 1.51 -11.37 -15.62
CA GLY A 12 0.59 -10.24 -15.51
C GLY A 12 0.51 -9.71 -14.07
N PRO A 13 -0.27 -8.65 -13.83
CA PRO A 13 -1.15 -7.98 -14.80
C PRO A 13 -0.38 -7.13 -15.84
N ILE A 14 -0.92 -7.04 -17.06
CA ILE A 14 -0.46 -6.13 -18.12
C ILE A 14 -1.39 -4.91 -18.14
N LEU A 15 -0.78 -3.73 -18.03
CA LEU A 15 -1.45 -2.45 -18.13
C LEU A 15 -1.59 -2.04 -19.60
N PHE A 16 -2.82 -1.92 -20.11
CA PHE A 16 -3.09 -1.42 -21.47
C PHE A 16 -3.37 0.07 -21.34
N PHE A 17 -2.35 0.87 -21.63
CA PHE A 17 -2.26 2.27 -21.27
C PHE A 17 -2.26 3.14 -22.52
N GLY A 18 -3.06 4.19 -22.54
CA GLY A 18 -3.11 5.06 -23.71
C GLY A 18 -4.21 6.10 -23.72
N ASP A 19 -4.42 6.62 -24.91
CA ASP A 19 -5.40 7.64 -25.26
C ASP A 19 -6.70 7.00 -25.82
N SER A 20 -7.41 7.72 -26.71
CA SER A 20 -8.63 7.24 -27.37
C SER A 20 -8.47 5.90 -28.10
N VAL A 21 -7.29 5.54 -28.62
CA VAL A 21 -7.08 4.25 -29.29
C VAL A 21 -7.24 3.11 -28.30
N THR A 22 -6.55 3.19 -27.17
CA THR A 22 -6.59 2.16 -26.12
C THR A 22 -7.98 2.10 -25.49
N SER A 23 -8.65 3.25 -25.30
CA SER A 23 -10.04 3.28 -24.83
C SER A 23 -10.98 2.54 -25.79
N GLY A 24 -10.82 2.72 -27.10
CA GLY A 24 -11.62 2.02 -28.10
C GLY A 24 -11.29 0.53 -28.20
N LEU A 25 -10.01 0.15 -28.06
CA LEU A 25 -9.62 -1.26 -28.00
C LEU A 25 -10.35 -1.97 -26.84
N THR A 26 -10.40 -1.35 -25.65
CA THR A 26 -11.14 -1.90 -24.51
C THR A 26 -12.64 -2.04 -24.81
N ALA A 27 -13.25 -1.03 -25.44
CA ALA A 27 -14.67 -1.06 -25.77
C ALA A 27 -15.04 -2.14 -26.79
N GLU A 28 -14.20 -2.34 -27.82
CA GLU A 28 -14.42 -3.34 -28.88
C GLU A 28 -14.03 -4.76 -28.47
N THR A 29 -13.24 -4.92 -27.40
CA THR A 29 -12.76 -6.24 -26.94
C THR A 29 -13.02 -6.49 -25.46
N PRO A 30 -14.26 -6.34 -24.95
CA PRO A 30 -14.55 -6.37 -23.52
C PRO A 30 -14.18 -7.71 -22.85
N THR A 31 -14.24 -8.82 -23.61
CA THR A 31 -13.84 -10.16 -23.16
C THR A 31 -12.34 -10.32 -22.92
N LEU A 32 -11.50 -9.50 -23.57
CA LEU A 32 -10.06 -9.46 -23.32
C LEU A 32 -9.76 -8.84 -21.94
N PHE A 33 -10.62 -7.95 -21.47
CA PHE A 33 -10.45 -7.15 -20.24
C PHE A 33 -11.30 -7.63 -19.06
N SER A 34 -11.92 -8.80 -19.17
CA SER A 34 -12.75 -9.37 -18.09
C SER A 34 -11.98 -10.22 -17.08
N GLY A 35 -10.66 -10.39 -17.26
CA GLY A 35 -9.81 -11.26 -16.45
C GLY A 35 -8.76 -10.50 -15.64
N PRO A 36 -8.08 -11.16 -14.68
CA PRO A 36 -7.13 -10.50 -13.78
C PRO A 36 -5.80 -10.11 -14.43
N GLN A 37 -5.52 -10.56 -15.66
CA GLN A 37 -4.23 -10.32 -16.32
C GLN A 37 -4.20 -9.05 -17.17
N THR A 38 -5.34 -8.41 -17.43
CA THR A 38 -5.48 -7.28 -18.34
C THR A 38 -6.12 -6.10 -17.63
N VAL A 39 -5.40 -4.98 -17.56
CA VAL A 39 -5.89 -3.78 -16.88
C VAL A 39 -6.09 -2.66 -17.91
N PRO A 40 -7.34 -2.31 -18.25
CA PRO A 40 -7.61 -1.26 -19.21
C PRO A 40 -7.41 0.12 -18.57
N ARG A 41 -6.50 0.92 -19.12
CA ARG A 41 -6.18 2.29 -18.69
C ARG A 41 -6.02 3.26 -19.86
N GLY A 42 -6.83 3.07 -20.90
CA GLY A 42 -7.04 4.04 -21.97
C GLY A 42 -8.04 5.12 -21.57
N ILE A 43 -7.74 6.39 -21.82
CA ILE A 43 -8.66 7.51 -21.54
C ILE A 43 -8.72 8.41 -22.77
N ALA A 44 -9.90 8.45 -23.41
CA ALA A 44 -10.12 9.29 -24.58
C ALA A 44 -9.92 10.79 -24.26
N GLY A 45 -9.20 11.49 -25.14
CA GLY A 45 -8.90 12.91 -25.05
C GLY A 45 -7.61 13.26 -24.31
N GLN A 46 -6.92 12.29 -23.68
CA GLN A 46 -5.67 12.55 -22.97
C GLN A 46 -4.49 12.76 -23.91
N SER A 47 -3.68 13.77 -23.62
CA SER A 47 -2.38 13.96 -24.27
C SER A 47 -1.32 13.03 -23.66
N THR A 48 -0.18 12.85 -24.32
CA THR A 48 0.98 12.14 -23.74
C THR A 48 1.43 12.74 -22.41
N ARG A 49 1.28 14.06 -22.24
CA ARG A 49 1.57 14.74 -20.97
C ARG A 49 0.66 14.31 -19.81
N ASP A 50 -0.63 14.12 -20.07
CA ASP A 50 -1.58 13.66 -19.06
C ASP A 50 -1.34 12.19 -18.71
N MET A 51 -1.00 11.40 -19.73
CA MET A 51 -0.57 10.02 -19.58
C MET A 51 0.69 9.89 -18.71
N ALA A 52 1.74 10.68 -18.98
CA ALA A 52 2.98 10.66 -18.22
C ALA A 52 2.77 10.93 -16.72
N ARG A 53 1.88 11.87 -16.37
CA ARG A 53 1.57 12.22 -14.97
C ARG A 53 0.98 11.09 -14.15
N ARG A 54 0.32 10.11 -14.78
CA ARG A 54 -0.39 9.03 -14.06
C ARG A 54 0.28 7.66 -14.15
N LEU A 55 1.25 7.46 -15.05
CA LEU A 55 1.79 6.13 -15.34
C LEU A 55 2.32 5.41 -14.09
N ARG A 56 3.16 6.08 -13.28
CA ARG A 56 3.72 5.47 -12.06
C ARG A 56 2.64 5.07 -11.05
N SER A 57 1.62 5.92 -10.89
CA SER A 57 0.49 5.65 -10.00
C SER A 57 -0.32 4.46 -10.49
N ASP A 58 -0.58 4.36 -11.79
CA ASP A 58 -1.32 3.25 -12.39
C ASP A 58 -0.53 1.94 -12.29
N ILE A 59 0.77 1.95 -12.58
CA ILE A 59 1.64 0.78 -12.41
C ILE A 59 1.59 0.28 -10.97
N ALA A 60 1.72 1.19 -9.99
CA ALA A 60 1.70 0.85 -8.57
C ALA A 60 0.33 0.32 -8.11
N ALA A 61 -0.76 1.03 -8.45
CA ALA A 61 -2.11 0.70 -8.04
C ALA A 61 -2.55 -0.70 -8.51
N TYR A 62 -2.08 -1.12 -9.68
CA TYR A 62 -2.45 -2.41 -10.28
C TYR A 62 -1.35 -3.47 -10.20
N GLY A 63 -0.22 -3.17 -9.56
CA GLY A 63 0.92 -4.09 -9.46
C GLY A 63 1.44 -4.57 -10.82
N ALA A 64 1.33 -3.73 -11.85
CA ALA A 64 1.54 -4.10 -13.25
C ALA A 64 2.95 -4.68 -13.46
N LYS A 65 3.02 -5.79 -14.19
CA LYS A 65 4.27 -6.45 -14.61
C LYS A 65 4.59 -6.20 -16.08
N GLY A 66 3.57 -5.86 -16.87
CA GLY A 66 3.71 -5.44 -18.26
C GLY A 66 2.97 -4.13 -18.53
N LEU A 67 3.41 -3.43 -19.58
CA LEU A 67 2.83 -2.20 -20.09
C LEU A 67 2.70 -2.31 -21.60
N HIS A 68 1.49 -2.19 -22.13
CA HIS A 68 1.23 -1.95 -23.53
C HIS A 68 0.82 -0.49 -23.69
N LEU A 69 1.63 0.30 -24.41
CA LEU A 69 1.51 1.75 -24.53
C LEU A 69 1.16 2.15 -25.96
N ILE A 70 0.06 2.89 -26.14
CA ILE A 70 -0.24 3.65 -27.37
C ILE A 70 -0.58 5.08 -26.94
N GLY A 71 0.16 6.08 -27.44
CA GLY A 71 -0.10 7.48 -27.10
C GLY A 71 0.44 8.45 -28.14
N GLY A 72 -0.18 9.63 -28.21
CA GLY A 72 0.17 10.70 -29.14
C GLY A 72 -0.90 10.98 -30.18
N ARG A 73 -1.95 10.14 -30.30
CA ARG A 73 -3.03 10.37 -31.26
C ARG A 73 -3.84 11.60 -30.86
N ASP A 74 -4.24 11.67 -29.60
CA ASP A 74 -5.08 12.76 -29.09
C ASP A 74 -4.30 14.08 -28.88
N ASP A 75 -2.96 14.02 -28.87
CA ASP A 75 -2.09 15.18 -29.04
C ASP A 75 -2.24 15.75 -30.45
N ILE A 76 -2.08 14.90 -31.47
CA ILE A 76 -2.03 15.29 -32.89
C ILE A 76 -3.42 15.67 -33.42
N LEU A 77 -4.47 14.95 -33.01
CA LEU A 77 -5.83 15.14 -33.52
C LEU A 77 -6.70 16.06 -32.62
N GLY A 78 -6.21 16.41 -31.43
CA GLY A 78 -6.92 17.29 -30.49
C GLY A 78 -6.99 18.73 -30.99
N ARG A 79 -8.19 19.20 -31.35
CA ARG A 79 -8.39 20.60 -31.81
C ARG A 79 -8.01 21.59 -30.71
N GLY A 80 -7.28 22.64 -31.08
CA GLY A 80 -6.83 23.69 -30.17
C GLY A 80 -5.53 23.37 -29.39
N ARG A 81 -4.87 22.23 -29.69
CA ARG A 81 -3.56 21.89 -29.13
C ARG A 81 -2.46 22.20 -30.15
N SER A 82 -1.33 22.72 -29.67
CA SER A 82 -0.11 22.87 -30.47
C SER A 82 0.76 21.63 -30.26
N ALA A 83 0.54 20.60 -31.07
CA ALA A 83 1.36 19.39 -31.04
C ALA A 83 2.70 19.62 -31.74
N SER A 84 3.78 19.10 -31.15
CA SER A 84 5.10 18.99 -31.77
C SER A 84 5.64 17.59 -31.54
N GLN A 85 6.47 17.10 -32.46
CA GLN A 85 7.11 15.80 -32.31
C GLN A 85 7.97 15.76 -31.05
N GLU A 86 8.70 16.84 -30.77
CA GLU A 86 9.62 16.96 -29.64
C GLU A 86 8.88 16.81 -28.30
N ALA A 87 7.71 17.46 -28.16
CA ALA A 87 6.92 17.36 -26.92
C ALA A 87 6.36 15.95 -26.71
N ILE A 88 5.79 15.34 -27.75
CA ILE A 88 5.22 13.99 -27.70
C ILE A 88 6.34 12.97 -27.36
N VAL A 89 7.48 13.08 -28.04
CA VAL A 89 8.64 12.21 -27.80
C VAL A 89 9.20 12.40 -26.39
N ALA A 90 9.27 13.62 -25.87
CA ALA A 90 9.75 13.88 -24.52
C ALA A 90 8.85 13.23 -23.46
N ASP A 91 7.53 13.36 -23.59
CA ASP A 91 6.57 12.72 -22.68
C ASP A 91 6.63 11.18 -22.77
N ILE A 92 6.74 10.61 -23.97
CA ILE A 92 6.89 9.15 -24.16
C ILE A 92 8.22 8.67 -23.58
N THR A 93 9.30 9.43 -23.75
CA THR A 93 10.61 9.13 -23.17
C THR A 93 10.53 9.06 -21.65
N ALA A 94 9.86 10.03 -21.01
CA ALA A 94 9.63 10.01 -19.57
C ALA A 94 8.84 8.77 -19.12
N MET A 95 7.78 8.41 -19.85
CA MET A 95 7.02 7.19 -19.58
C MET A 95 7.84 5.90 -19.73
N LEU A 96 8.71 5.84 -20.74
CA LEU A 96 9.62 4.72 -20.96
C LEU A 96 10.69 4.60 -19.87
N GLN A 97 11.22 5.74 -19.41
CA GLN A 97 12.13 5.79 -18.26
C GLN A 97 11.44 5.30 -16.99
N ASP A 98 10.23 5.77 -16.70
CA ASP A 98 9.42 5.32 -15.57
C ASP A 98 9.16 3.82 -15.62
N ALA A 99 8.73 3.30 -16.77
CA ALA A 99 8.45 1.88 -16.94
C ALA A 99 9.73 1.03 -16.77
N ARG A 100 10.86 1.48 -17.29
CA ARG A 100 12.17 0.84 -17.11
C ARG A 100 12.60 0.84 -15.64
N ASP A 101 12.51 1.98 -14.97
CA ASP A 101 12.91 2.16 -13.57
C ASP A 101 12.01 1.38 -12.59
N LEU A 102 10.76 1.12 -12.99
CA LEU A 102 9.82 0.25 -12.30
C LEU A 102 9.88 -1.22 -12.78
N TYR A 103 10.76 -1.52 -13.75
CA TYR A 103 11.01 -2.84 -14.33
C TYR A 103 9.72 -3.50 -14.86
N VAL A 104 8.90 -2.69 -15.51
CA VAL A 104 7.69 -3.11 -16.19
C VAL A 104 8.04 -3.44 -17.63
N ARG A 105 7.76 -4.68 -18.05
CA ARG A 105 8.03 -5.10 -19.43
C ARG A 105 7.14 -4.32 -20.39
N THR A 106 7.75 -3.56 -21.27
CA THR A 106 7.03 -2.54 -22.03
C THR A 106 7.00 -2.85 -23.52
N TRP A 107 5.80 -2.73 -24.11
CA TRP A 107 5.58 -2.69 -25.54
C TRP A 107 4.99 -1.35 -25.92
N VAL A 108 5.53 -0.73 -26.97
CA VAL A 108 5.01 0.53 -27.49
C VAL A 108 4.49 0.30 -28.90
N GLY A 109 3.19 0.53 -29.08
CA GLY A 109 2.55 0.44 -30.38
C GLY A 109 2.73 1.72 -31.19
N SER A 110 2.80 1.57 -32.52
CA SER A 110 2.69 2.71 -33.43
C SER A 110 1.34 3.43 -33.24
N ILE A 111 1.32 4.74 -33.42
CA ILE A 111 0.10 5.53 -33.49
C ILE A 111 -0.62 5.12 -34.78
N PRO A 112 -1.90 4.68 -34.75
CA PRO A 112 -2.61 4.24 -35.94
C PRO A 112 -2.68 5.34 -37.03
N PRO A 113 -2.58 4.97 -38.32
CA PRO A 113 -2.63 5.91 -39.42
C PRO A 113 -3.99 6.59 -39.51
N VAL A 114 -4.03 7.72 -40.21
CA VAL A 114 -5.23 8.49 -40.57
C VAL A 114 -5.17 8.75 -42.06
N ASP A 115 -6.30 8.70 -42.75
CA ASP A 115 -6.41 9.18 -44.13
C ASP A 115 -6.35 10.71 -44.16
N PRO A 116 -5.29 11.32 -44.71
CA PRO A 116 -5.17 12.78 -44.80
C PRO A 116 -6.27 13.44 -45.66
N ALA A 117 -6.92 12.68 -46.54
CA ALA A 117 -8.01 13.16 -47.38
C ALA A 117 -9.36 13.18 -46.64
N SER A 118 -9.46 12.60 -45.45
CA SER A 118 -10.70 12.61 -44.66
C SER A 118 -11.07 14.03 -44.22
N PRO A 119 -12.37 14.43 -44.29
CA PRO A 119 -12.83 15.70 -43.73
C PRO A 119 -12.47 15.88 -42.25
N GLY A 120 -12.39 14.78 -41.49
CA GLY A 120 -12.02 14.80 -40.07
C GLY A 120 -10.54 15.15 -39.83
N ALA A 121 -9.67 14.91 -40.83
CA ALA A 121 -8.23 15.21 -40.79
C ALA A 121 -7.89 16.64 -41.25
N ALA A 122 -8.84 17.36 -41.87
CA ALA A 122 -8.61 18.67 -42.45
C ALA A 122 -8.07 19.69 -41.41
N GLY A 123 -6.90 20.25 -41.71
CA GLY A 123 -6.21 21.24 -40.88
C GLY A 123 -5.47 20.67 -39.66
N LEU A 124 -5.41 19.35 -39.50
CA LEU A 124 -4.67 18.70 -38.43
C LEU A 124 -3.27 18.25 -38.92
N PRO A 125 -2.24 18.25 -38.05
CA PRO A 125 -0.87 17.89 -38.43
C PRO A 125 -0.66 16.37 -38.52
N VAL A 126 -1.46 15.68 -39.35
CA VAL A 126 -1.48 14.20 -39.44
C VAL A 126 -0.13 13.59 -39.85
N SER A 127 0.74 14.34 -40.55
CA SER A 127 2.10 13.89 -40.88
C SER A 127 2.98 13.64 -39.66
N LEU A 128 2.67 14.25 -38.50
CA LEU A 128 3.39 14.00 -37.25
C LEU A 128 3.27 12.55 -36.78
N ILE A 129 2.19 11.84 -37.15
CA ILE A 129 2.01 10.42 -36.82
C ILE A 129 3.20 9.61 -37.36
N GLY A 130 3.55 9.82 -38.63
CA GLY A 130 4.68 9.13 -39.27
C GLY A 130 6.03 9.47 -38.62
N HIS A 131 6.25 10.73 -38.25
CA HIS A 131 7.50 11.14 -37.61
C HIS A 131 7.65 10.57 -36.20
N VAL A 132 6.58 10.58 -35.40
CA VAL A 132 6.58 9.98 -34.07
C VAL A 132 6.75 8.46 -34.18
N ASN A 133 6.03 7.79 -35.08
CA ASN A 133 6.17 6.35 -35.30
C ASN A 133 7.59 5.95 -35.72
N ALA A 134 8.24 6.74 -36.59
CA ALA A 134 9.63 6.53 -36.96
C ALA A 134 10.55 6.63 -35.73
N TRP A 135 10.37 7.67 -34.91
CA TRP A 135 11.15 7.81 -33.68
C TRP A 135 10.92 6.62 -32.72
N LEU A 136 9.67 6.20 -32.51
CA LEU A 136 9.34 5.06 -31.65
C LEU A 136 10.04 3.79 -32.13
N ARG A 137 9.94 3.47 -33.43
CA ARG A 137 10.59 2.30 -34.03
C ARG A 137 12.09 2.30 -33.75
N ASP A 138 12.72 3.47 -33.90
CA ASP A 138 14.17 3.61 -33.82
C ASP A 138 14.70 3.70 -32.38
N HIS A 139 13.89 4.09 -31.38
CA HIS A 139 14.41 4.47 -30.06
C HIS A 139 13.85 3.69 -28.86
N VAL A 140 12.66 3.08 -28.93
CA VAL A 140 12.07 2.47 -27.72
C VAL A 140 12.92 1.33 -27.14
N HIS A 141 13.71 0.66 -27.97
CA HIS A 141 14.62 -0.41 -27.56
C HIS A 141 15.74 0.06 -26.61
N LEU A 142 16.12 1.35 -26.67
CA LEU A 142 17.10 1.95 -25.76
C LEU A 142 16.62 1.97 -24.29
N PHE A 143 15.31 1.86 -24.09
CA PHE A 143 14.65 1.79 -22.78
C PHE A 143 14.29 0.36 -22.37
N GLY A 144 14.69 -0.64 -23.17
CA GLY A 144 14.30 -2.04 -22.96
C GLY A 144 12.84 -2.34 -23.36
N ALA A 145 12.19 -1.44 -24.11
CA ALA A 145 10.85 -1.65 -24.62
C ALA A 145 10.86 -2.25 -26.04
N GLN A 146 9.80 -2.97 -26.41
CA GLN A 146 9.62 -3.54 -27.74
C GLN A 146 8.64 -2.69 -28.56
N PHE A 147 9.00 -2.37 -29.80
CA PHE A 147 8.08 -1.70 -30.73
C PHE A 147 7.09 -2.69 -31.35
N ILE A 148 5.82 -2.29 -31.46
CA ILE A 148 4.78 -3.02 -32.21
C ILE A 148 4.34 -2.14 -33.38
N ASP A 149 4.62 -2.59 -34.60
CA ASP A 149 4.25 -1.88 -35.82
C ASP A 149 2.79 -2.21 -36.23
N TYR A 150 1.84 -1.33 -35.92
CA TYR A 150 0.47 -1.48 -36.37
C TYR A 150 0.25 -0.97 -37.80
N ASP A 151 1.15 -0.15 -38.34
CA ASP A 151 1.02 0.38 -39.70
C ASP A 151 1.06 -0.78 -40.70
N ALA A 152 1.83 -1.83 -40.41
CA ALA A 152 1.88 -3.07 -41.19
C ALA A 152 0.51 -3.69 -41.49
N VAL A 153 -0.47 -3.56 -40.58
CA VAL A 153 -1.83 -4.12 -40.76
C VAL A 153 -2.91 -3.05 -40.97
N LEU A 154 -2.67 -1.81 -40.54
CA LEU A 154 -3.65 -0.73 -40.60
C LEU A 154 -3.47 0.22 -41.80
N ALA A 155 -2.25 0.37 -42.30
CA ALA A 155 -1.93 1.33 -43.35
C ALA A 155 -2.02 0.72 -44.75
N THR A 156 -2.44 1.56 -45.71
CA THR A 156 -2.26 1.34 -47.15
C THR A 156 -0.79 1.53 -47.53
N GLU A 157 -0.42 1.21 -48.78
CA GLU A 157 0.94 1.41 -49.29
C GLU A 157 1.41 2.87 -49.23
N THR A 158 0.48 3.82 -49.24
CA THR A 158 0.76 5.26 -49.14
C THR A 158 0.78 5.78 -47.70
N GLY A 159 0.60 4.91 -46.71
CA GLY A 159 0.58 5.27 -45.28
C GLY A 159 -0.77 5.77 -44.75
N ALA A 160 -1.80 5.90 -45.60
CA ALA A 160 -3.16 6.26 -45.17
C ALA A 160 -3.88 5.07 -44.53
N LEU A 161 -4.85 5.33 -43.65
CA LEU A 161 -5.67 4.29 -43.01
C LEU A 161 -6.47 3.51 -44.06
N ARG A 162 -6.44 2.16 -44.01
CA ARG A 162 -7.16 1.32 -44.97
C ARG A 162 -8.67 1.59 -44.92
N PRO A 163 -9.35 1.81 -46.06
CA PRO A 163 -10.79 2.11 -46.08
C PRO A 163 -11.68 1.03 -45.45
N ALA A 164 -11.27 -0.25 -45.50
CA ALA A 164 -12.04 -1.33 -44.88
C ALA A 164 -11.99 -1.31 -43.33
N LEU A 165 -11.04 -0.58 -42.75
CA LEU A 165 -10.76 -0.56 -41.31
C LEU A 165 -11.25 0.71 -40.62
N SER A 166 -11.94 1.60 -41.35
CA SER A 166 -12.44 2.87 -40.86
C SER A 166 -13.66 3.33 -41.63
N ASP A 167 -14.66 3.86 -40.93
CA ASP A 167 -15.88 4.39 -41.56
C ASP A 167 -15.75 5.87 -41.95
N ASP A 168 -14.78 6.58 -41.35
CA ASP A 168 -14.56 8.02 -41.56
C ASP A 168 -13.13 8.37 -42.00
N GLY A 169 -12.28 7.36 -42.24
CA GLY A 169 -10.86 7.52 -42.57
C GLY A 169 -10.00 8.00 -41.40
N VAL A 170 -10.57 8.19 -40.21
CA VAL A 170 -9.86 8.67 -39.02
C VAL A 170 -9.86 7.60 -37.94
N ARG A 171 -11.02 7.17 -37.47
CA ARG A 171 -11.19 6.23 -36.35
C ARG A 171 -11.22 4.78 -36.85
N LEU A 172 -10.64 3.86 -36.09
CA LEU A 172 -10.77 2.44 -36.38
C LEU A 172 -12.23 2.01 -36.16
N ASN A 173 -12.78 1.24 -37.09
CA ASN A 173 -14.02 0.51 -36.89
C ASN A 173 -13.72 -0.87 -36.24
N ALA A 174 -14.74 -1.70 -36.04
CA ALA A 174 -14.58 -3.02 -35.43
C ALA A 174 -13.54 -3.90 -36.14
N ALA A 175 -13.44 -3.85 -37.48
CA ALA A 175 -12.44 -4.59 -38.24
C ALA A 175 -11.02 -4.03 -38.00
N GLY A 176 -10.89 -2.71 -37.92
CA GLY A 176 -9.62 -2.05 -37.56
C GLY A 176 -9.13 -2.43 -36.17
N TYR A 177 -10.03 -2.43 -35.17
CA TYR A 177 -9.69 -2.86 -33.81
C TYR A 177 -9.38 -4.36 -33.71
N ALA A 178 -10.03 -5.21 -34.50
CA ALA A 178 -9.68 -6.62 -34.58
C ALA A 178 -8.25 -6.82 -35.11
N ALA A 179 -7.87 -6.11 -36.18
CA ALA A 179 -6.50 -6.17 -36.71
C ALA A 179 -5.46 -5.68 -35.69
N LEU A 180 -5.73 -4.55 -35.01
CA LEU A 180 -4.86 -4.03 -33.95
C LEU A 180 -4.71 -5.03 -32.81
N ARG A 181 -5.82 -5.63 -32.35
CA ARG A 181 -5.84 -6.65 -31.29
C ARG A 181 -4.98 -7.85 -31.68
N ASP A 182 -5.12 -8.38 -32.88
CA ASP A 182 -4.43 -9.60 -33.28
C ASP A 182 -2.92 -9.40 -33.38
N THR A 183 -2.48 -8.26 -33.94
CA THR A 183 -1.06 -7.88 -33.97
C THR A 183 -0.49 -7.67 -32.57
N MET A 184 -1.26 -7.01 -31.69
CA MET A 184 -0.89 -6.83 -30.27
C MET A 184 -0.74 -8.17 -29.55
N MET A 185 -1.73 -9.05 -29.67
CA MET A 185 -1.72 -10.36 -29.04
C MET A 185 -0.52 -11.18 -29.50
N ALA A 186 -0.22 -11.20 -30.81
CA ALA A 186 0.95 -11.89 -31.33
C ALA A 186 2.27 -11.42 -30.67
N ALA A 187 2.42 -10.13 -30.42
CA ALA A 187 3.59 -9.58 -29.73
C ALA A 187 3.62 -9.92 -28.23
N LEU A 188 2.47 -9.82 -27.56
CA LEU A 188 2.35 -10.04 -26.11
C LEU A 188 2.35 -11.53 -25.72
N THR A 189 2.13 -12.45 -26.65
CA THR A 189 2.16 -13.90 -26.40
C THR A 189 3.27 -14.63 -27.17
N ALA A 190 4.21 -13.91 -27.78
CA ALA A 190 5.33 -14.52 -28.48
C ALA A 190 6.17 -15.44 -27.55
N PRO A 191 6.74 -16.55 -28.04
CA PRO A 191 7.64 -17.38 -27.24
C PRO A 191 8.80 -16.58 -26.66
N GLY A 192 9.15 -16.81 -25.39
CA GLY A 192 10.23 -16.08 -24.71
C GLY A 192 9.82 -14.69 -24.19
N VAL A 193 8.55 -14.30 -24.31
CA VAL A 193 8.01 -13.09 -23.67
C VAL A 193 8.14 -13.15 -22.13
N ASP A 194 8.12 -14.34 -21.56
CA ASP A 194 8.36 -14.64 -20.14
C ASP A 194 9.83 -14.62 -19.74
N GLN A 195 10.73 -14.84 -20.71
CA GLN A 195 12.17 -14.65 -20.53
C GLN A 195 12.47 -13.15 -20.47
N LEU A 196 12.19 -12.58 -19.30
CA LEU A 196 12.86 -11.39 -18.83
C LEU A 196 14.37 -11.70 -18.87
N TRP A 197 15.08 -11.13 -19.83
CA TRP A 197 16.47 -10.75 -19.63
C TRP A 197 16.43 -9.34 -19.03
N PRO A 198 16.22 -9.15 -17.71
CA PRO A 198 16.94 -8.05 -17.14
C PRO A 198 18.41 -8.43 -17.37
N PRO A 199 19.28 -7.54 -17.88
CA PRO A 199 20.71 -7.75 -17.63
C PRO A 199 20.86 -8.07 -16.13
N PRO A 200 21.73 -9.01 -15.71
CA PRO A 200 21.86 -9.41 -14.31
C PRO A 200 21.79 -8.16 -13.42
N GLU A 201 20.65 -8.01 -12.74
CA GLU A 201 20.35 -6.81 -11.99
C GLU A 201 21.32 -6.83 -10.80
N SER A 202 22.09 -5.76 -10.61
CA SER A 202 22.91 -5.67 -9.41
C SER A 202 21.99 -5.73 -8.19
N GLU A 203 22.49 -6.26 -7.08
CA GLU A 203 21.71 -6.30 -5.85
C GLU A 203 21.22 -4.90 -5.44
N ASP A 204 22.00 -3.86 -5.73
CA ASP A 204 21.63 -2.47 -5.49
C ASP A 204 20.47 -2.00 -6.38
N ALA A 205 20.46 -2.37 -7.66
CA ALA A 205 19.37 -2.06 -8.58
C ALA A 205 18.06 -2.74 -8.13
N ALA A 206 18.13 -4.00 -7.68
CA ALA A 206 16.97 -4.72 -7.13
C ALA A 206 16.44 -4.07 -5.84
N ARG A 207 17.35 -3.61 -4.97
CA ARG A 207 17.01 -2.88 -3.74
C ARG A 207 16.39 -1.51 -4.06
N ARG A 208 16.92 -0.78 -5.05
CA ARG A 208 16.37 0.51 -5.50
C ARG A 208 14.97 0.34 -6.08
N ARG A 209 14.73 -0.69 -6.88
CA ARG A 209 13.38 -1.02 -7.36
C ARG A 209 12.40 -1.24 -6.21
N LYS A 210 12.78 -2.07 -5.24
CA LYS A 210 11.93 -2.37 -4.09
C LYS A 210 11.66 -1.10 -3.26
N PHE A 211 12.67 -0.24 -3.12
CA PHE A 211 12.51 1.08 -2.51
C PHE A 211 11.50 1.94 -3.28
N LEU A 212 11.60 2.07 -4.60
CA LEU A 212 10.67 2.87 -5.42
C LEU A 212 9.21 2.39 -5.31
N HIS A 213 8.99 1.07 -5.33
CA HIS A 213 7.67 0.50 -5.11
C HIS A 213 7.08 0.95 -3.77
N HIS A 214 7.87 0.90 -2.70
CA HIS A 214 7.43 1.35 -1.38
C HIS A 214 7.32 2.88 -1.28
N PHE A 215 8.16 3.60 -2.01
CA PHE A 215 8.19 5.06 -2.00
C PHE A 215 6.87 5.66 -2.50
N GLY A 216 6.19 4.98 -3.43
CA GLY A 216 4.86 5.37 -3.90
C GLY A 216 3.79 5.45 -2.81
N TYR A 217 3.97 4.79 -1.65
CA TYR A 217 3.03 4.87 -0.53
C TYR A 217 3.22 6.11 0.35
N PHE A 218 4.25 6.94 0.12
CA PHE A 218 4.46 8.22 0.80
C PHE A 218 3.66 9.36 0.17
N ASP A 219 2.34 9.22 0.17
CA ASP A 219 1.46 10.20 -0.45
C ASP A 219 0.93 11.23 0.56
N SER A 220 1.35 12.49 0.40
CA SER A 220 0.85 13.63 1.19
C SER A 220 -0.61 14.00 0.90
N ASN A 221 -1.27 13.34 -0.06
CA ASN A 221 -2.72 13.44 -0.24
C ASN A 221 -3.49 12.55 0.73
N THR A 222 -2.87 11.49 1.26
CA THR A 222 -3.52 10.56 2.21
C THR A 222 -3.00 10.69 3.64
N ARG A 223 -1.81 11.29 3.82
CA ARG A 223 -1.12 11.41 5.12
C ARG A 223 -0.68 12.85 5.39
N TYR A 224 -0.55 13.21 6.66
CA TYR A 224 0.03 14.48 7.08
C TYR A 224 0.95 14.30 8.30
N PRO A 225 1.97 15.16 8.49
CA PRO A 225 2.84 15.10 9.65
C PRO A 225 2.06 15.25 10.96
N SER A 226 2.32 14.36 11.92
CA SER A 226 1.68 14.36 13.24
C SER A 226 2.76 14.17 14.33
N PRO A 227 2.92 15.14 15.25
CA PRO A 227 3.91 15.05 16.30
C PRO A 227 3.80 13.75 17.11
N PHE A 228 4.96 13.21 17.52
CA PHE A 228 5.16 11.98 18.32
C PHE A 228 4.86 10.65 17.62
N ILE A 229 4.05 10.65 16.56
CA ILE A 229 3.73 9.45 15.76
C ILE A 229 4.17 9.55 14.30
N GLN A 230 4.94 10.59 13.96
CA GLN A 230 5.42 10.94 12.62
C GLN A 230 4.33 11.41 11.66
N PHE A 231 3.26 10.65 11.46
CA PHE A 231 2.14 11.01 10.60
C PHE A 231 0.81 10.43 11.08
N ALA A 232 -0.28 10.99 10.58
CA ALA A 232 -1.63 10.44 10.69
C ALA A 232 -2.36 10.62 9.34
N GLY A 233 -3.61 10.16 9.23
CA GLY A 233 -4.41 10.31 8.02
C GLY A 233 -4.75 11.78 7.75
N LYS A 234 -4.59 12.28 6.53
CA LYS A 234 -4.83 13.71 6.24
C LYS A 234 -6.31 14.06 6.49
N PRO A 235 -6.63 15.08 7.32
CA PRO A 235 -8.00 15.52 7.49
C PRO A 235 -8.64 15.87 6.15
N GLY A 236 -9.83 15.33 5.88
CA GLY A 236 -10.53 15.47 4.60
C GLY A 236 -10.12 14.46 3.52
N ALA A 237 -9.05 13.68 3.73
CA ALA A 237 -8.76 12.49 2.93
C ALA A 237 -9.51 11.26 3.49
N SER A 238 -9.50 10.17 2.73
CA SER A 238 -10.16 8.92 3.10
C SER A 238 -9.25 7.71 2.96
N HIS A 239 -9.49 6.70 3.80
CA HIS A 239 -8.95 5.35 3.67
C HIS A 239 -10.07 4.40 3.23
N TYR A 240 -9.92 3.73 2.09
CA TYR A 240 -10.98 2.91 1.46
C TYR A 240 -12.34 3.64 1.31
N GLY A 241 -12.31 4.96 1.07
CA GLY A 241 -13.52 5.78 0.95
C GLY A 241 -14.12 6.23 2.30
N VAL A 242 -13.57 5.77 3.43
CA VAL A 242 -13.94 6.27 4.76
C VAL A 242 -13.07 7.46 5.14
N PRO A 243 -13.65 8.64 5.43
CA PRO A 243 -12.88 9.83 5.78
C PRO A 243 -12.20 9.68 7.13
N PHE A 244 -11.00 10.25 7.25
CA PHE A 244 -10.37 10.47 8.56
C PHE A 244 -11.08 11.59 9.33
N ASP A 245 -11.08 11.48 10.66
CA ASP A 245 -11.51 12.56 11.54
C ASP A 245 -10.52 13.75 11.54
N ALA A 246 -10.85 14.81 12.27
CA ALA A 246 -10.04 16.03 12.35
C ALA A 246 -8.62 15.81 12.92
N HIS A 247 -8.37 14.68 13.58
CA HIS A 247 -7.08 14.30 14.15
C HIS A 247 -6.37 13.21 13.33
N GLY A 248 -6.96 12.82 12.19
CA GLY A 248 -6.37 11.87 11.26
C GLY A 248 -6.59 10.40 11.58
N PHE A 249 -7.66 10.09 12.33
CA PHE A 249 -7.99 8.72 12.74
C PHE A 249 -9.33 8.25 12.17
N LEU A 250 -9.51 6.93 12.08
CA LEU A 250 -10.68 6.32 11.44
C LEU A 250 -11.83 6.10 12.45
N ASN A 251 -12.49 7.20 12.83
CA ASN A 251 -13.57 7.18 13.82
C ASN A 251 -14.92 7.60 13.21
N ALA A 252 -16.01 6.91 13.57
CA ALA A 252 -17.36 7.29 13.13
C ALA A 252 -17.79 8.65 13.70
N ALA A 253 -17.31 8.97 14.90
CA ALA A 253 -17.43 10.29 15.51
C ALA A 253 -16.13 10.61 16.24
N PRO A 254 -15.65 11.88 16.20
CA PRO A 254 -14.46 12.27 16.93
C PRO A 254 -14.58 11.98 18.43
N ILE A 255 -13.46 11.61 19.05
CA ILE A 255 -13.41 11.51 20.51
C ILE A 255 -13.55 12.92 21.13
N VAL A 256 -14.37 13.01 22.17
CA VAL A 256 -14.50 14.25 22.96
C VAL A 256 -13.67 14.12 24.24
N GLU A 257 -12.96 15.18 24.61
CA GLU A 257 -12.07 15.19 25.77
C GLU A 257 -12.83 14.85 27.06
N ARG A 258 -13.97 15.51 27.30
CA ARG A 258 -14.86 15.16 28.41
C ARG A 258 -15.72 13.95 28.05
N LYS A 259 -15.42 12.82 28.67
CA LYS A 259 -16.19 11.58 28.51
C LYS A 259 -17.68 11.76 28.86
N PRO A 260 -18.61 11.42 27.94
CA PRO A 260 -20.04 11.43 28.21
C PRO A 260 -20.43 10.54 29.40
N ALA A 261 -21.42 10.96 30.17
CA ALA A 261 -21.90 10.20 31.31
C ALA A 261 -22.46 8.83 30.88
N GLY A 262 -22.02 7.76 31.55
CA GLY A 262 -22.46 6.39 31.27
C GLY A 262 -21.76 5.70 30.10
N GLU A 263 -20.93 6.39 29.32
CA GLU A 263 -20.13 5.78 28.25
C GLU A 263 -19.10 4.79 28.83
N THR A 264 -18.95 3.62 28.21
CA THR A 264 -17.78 2.75 28.41
C THR A 264 -16.80 2.97 27.26
N ARG A 265 -15.73 3.70 27.51
CA ARG A 265 -14.78 4.19 26.51
C ARG A 265 -13.59 3.26 26.36
N ILE A 266 -13.48 2.62 25.20
CA ILE A 266 -12.35 1.75 24.84
C ILE A 266 -11.58 2.41 23.70
N LEU A 267 -10.26 2.51 23.84
CA LEU A 267 -9.38 3.04 22.80
C LEU A 267 -8.58 1.89 22.20
N VAL A 268 -8.59 1.75 20.89
CA VAL A 268 -7.77 0.77 20.16
C VAL A 268 -6.62 1.51 19.51
N VAL A 269 -5.40 1.06 19.79
CA VAL A 269 -4.17 1.61 19.23
C VAL A 269 -3.48 0.48 18.47
N GLY A 270 -3.04 0.75 17.26
CA GLY A 270 -2.42 -0.29 16.44
C GLY A 270 -1.88 0.25 15.13
N ASP A 271 -1.67 -0.67 14.20
CA ASP A 271 -1.14 -0.38 12.88
C ASP A 271 -2.21 -0.51 11.78
N SER A 272 -1.78 -0.76 10.55
CA SER A 272 -2.64 -1.00 9.39
C SER A 272 -3.70 -2.08 9.64
N THR A 273 -3.39 -3.08 10.47
CA THR A 273 -4.31 -4.16 10.86
C THR A 273 -5.58 -3.64 11.54
N THR A 274 -5.48 -2.52 12.27
CA THR A 274 -6.62 -1.95 13.01
C THR A 274 -7.49 -1.00 12.19
N ILE A 275 -6.97 -0.48 11.07
CA ILE A 275 -7.71 0.40 10.15
C ILE A 275 -8.20 -0.35 8.90
N ASP A 276 -7.73 -1.57 8.69
CA ASP A 276 -8.17 -2.45 7.62
C ASP A 276 -9.59 -3.01 7.86
N GLY A 277 -10.32 -3.24 6.77
CA GLY A 277 -11.72 -3.70 6.80
C GLY A 277 -12.65 -2.98 5.80
N GLY A 278 -12.15 -2.05 4.99
CA GLY A 278 -12.92 -1.35 3.96
C GLY A 278 -13.89 -0.28 4.49
N ASP A 279 -14.59 -0.55 5.58
CA ASP A 279 -15.41 0.43 6.30
C ASP A 279 -15.23 0.36 7.83
N ILE A 280 -15.76 1.35 8.56
CA ILE A 280 -15.62 1.45 10.02
C ILE A 280 -16.19 0.22 10.73
N ALA A 281 -17.36 -0.29 10.32
CA ALA A 281 -18.04 -1.39 10.99
C ALA A 281 -17.29 -2.72 10.82
N ASN A 282 -16.61 -2.88 9.68
CA ASN A 282 -15.84 -4.05 9.34
C ASN A 282 -14.41 -4.02 9.88
N THR A 283 -13.90 -2.85 10.31
CA THR A 283 -12.62 -2.79 11.03
C THR A 283 -12.65 -3.58 12.35
N LEU A 284 -11.46 -3.96 12.84
CA LEU A 284 -11.35 -4.67 14.11
C LEU A 284 -11.99 -3.88 15.28
N PRO A 285 -11.80 -2.55 15.42
CA PRO A 285 -12.52 -1.74 16.42
C PRO A 285 -14.04 -1.68 16.23
N GLY A 286 -14.52 -1.59 14.98
CA GLY A 286 -15.96 -1.59 14.70
C GLY A 286 -16.65 -2.90 15.10
N ARG A 287 -16.02 -4.04 14.79
CA ARG A 287 -16.47 -5.36 15.21
C ARG A 287 -16.43 -5.50 16.73
N LEU A 288 -15.35 -5.04 17.37
CA LEU A 288 -15.22 -5.02 18.83
C LEU A 288 -16.36 -4.23 19.50
N GLU A 289 -16.71 -3.05 18.98
CA GLU A 289 -17.84 -2.26 19.51
C GLU A 289 -19.16 -3.03 19.42
N ARG A 290 -19.45 -3.60 18.25
CA ARG A 290 -20.67 -4.37 18.02
C ARG A 290 -20.77 -5.54 19.00
N ILE A 291 -19.69 -6.32 19.15
CA ILE A 291 -19.66 -7.49 20.02
C ILE A 291 -19.87 -7.09 21.47
N LEU A 292 -19.13 -6.09 21.97
CA LEU A 292 -19.25 -5.63 23.36
C LEU A 292 -20.66 -5.12 23.70
N ARG A 293 -21.31 -4.41 22.76
CA ARG A 293 -22.70 -3.97 22.95
C ARG A 293 -23.69 -5.12 22.98
N ALA A 294 -23.54 -6.10 22.09
CA ALA A 294 -24.37 -7.30 22.08
C ALA A 294 -24.21 -8.11 23.38
N ASP A 295 -23.03 -8.06 23.97
CA ASP A 295 -22.63 -8.75 25.19
C ASP A 295 -23.01 -8.04 26.52
N GLY A 296 -23.79 -6.96 26.44
CA GLY A 296 -24.35 -6.26 27.59
C GLY A 296 -23.65 -4.95 27.99
N LEU A 297 -22.53 -4.58 27.35
CA LEU A 297 -21.94 -3.24 27.50
C LEU A 297 -22.60 -2.27 26.50
N THR A 298 -23.89 -2.02 26.67
CA THR A 298 -24.73 -1.27 25.71
C THR A 298 -24.23 0.14 25.42
N SER A 299 -23.53 0.77 26.37
CA SER A 299 -22.92 2.10 26.24
C SER A 299 -21.44 2.06 25.81
N ALA A 300 -20.93 0.90 25.38
CA ALA A 300 -19.57 0.79 24.86
C ALA A 300 -19.39 1.69 23.63
N LYS A 301 -18.29 2.44 23.63
CA LYS A 301 -17.78 3.23 22.50
C LYS A 301 -16.33 2.87 22.26
N VAL A 302 -16.02 2.41 21.05
CA VAL A 302 -14.67 2.00 20.66
C VAL A 302 -14.12 3.01 19.67
N TYR A 303 -13.01 3.64 20.04
CA TYR A 303 -12.31 4.61 19.20
C TYR A 303 -11.05 3.98 18.61
N ASN A 304 -10.86 4.15 17.31
CA ASN A 304 -9.73 3.64 16.56
C ASN A 304 -8.65 4.71 16.43
N PHE A 305 -7.47 4.46 16.98
CA PHE A 305 -6.26 5.27 16.86
C PHE A 305 -5.15 4.51 16.11
N GLY A 306 -5.54 3.60 15.23
CA GLY A 306 -4.64 2.90 14.33
C GLY A 306 -3.91 3.86 13.39
N VAL A 307 -2.60 3.67 13.27
CA VAL A 307 -1.73 4.45 12.38
C VAL A 307 -0.96 3.49 11.48
N MET A 308 -1.12 3.65 10.17
CA MET A 308 -0.46 2.81 9.16
C MET A 308 1.04 2.64 9.49
N SER A 309 1.51 1.40 9.58
CA SER A 309 2.91 1.06 9.85
C SER A 309 3.49 1.69 11.14
N SER A 310 2.67 1.86 12.16
CA SER A 310 3.12 2.30 13.49
C SER A 310 3.77 1.15 14.27
N CYS A 311 4.97 1.38 14.82
CA CYS A 311 5.59 0.45 15.78
C CYS A 311 5.11 0.71 17.21
N LEU A 312 5.39 -0.21 18.14
CA LEU A 312 4.96 -0.11 19.54
C LEU A 312 5.51 1.13 20.25
N THR A 313 6.68 1.63 19.83
CA THR A 313 7.24 2.89 20.35
C THR A 313 6.35 4.09 19.99
N GLN A 314 5.90 4.19 18.75
CA GLN A 314 4.95 5.23 18.32
C GLN A 314 3.61 5.09 19.05
N MET A 315 3.08 3.87 19.16
CA MET A 315 1.83 3.60 19.87
C MET A 315 1.91 4.02 21.35
N THR A 316 3.03 3.73 22.01
CA THR A 316 3.29 4.13 23.40
C THR A 316 3.32 5.64 23.57
N HIS A 317 3.98 6.35 22.65
CA HIS A 317 3.98 7.82 22.66
C HIS A 317 2.60 8.41 22.40
N LEU A 318 1.81 7.83 21.49
CA LEU A 318 0.44 8.27 21.24
C LEU A 318 -0.43 8.15 22.49
N ILE A 319 -0.33 7.00 23.16
CA ILE A 319 -1.06 6.73 24.39
C ILE A 319 -0.73 7.76 25.45
N TRP A 320 0.57 7.95 25.72
CA TRP A 320 1.05 8.90 26.73
C TRP A 320 0.70 10.35 26.40
N SER A 321 0.92 10.79 25.15
CA SER A 321 0.80 12.21 24.78
C SER A 321 -0.64 12.67 24.57
N ARG A 322 -1.57 11.77 24.20
CA ARG A 322 -2.93 12.16 23.81
C ARG A 322 -4.05 11.33 24.43
N LEU A 323 -3.86 10.02 24.61
CA LEU A 323 -5.01 9.13 24.83
C LEU A 323 -5.34 8.88 26.30
N VAL A 324 -4.34 8.84 27.20
CA VAL A 324 -4.59 8.64 28.64
C VAL A 324 -5.42 9.77 29.25
N THR A 325 -5.36 10.98 28.70
CA THR A 325 -6.16 12.13 29.17
C THR A 325 -7.61 12.08 28.71
N CYS A 326 -7.95 11.27 27.70
CA CYS A 326 -9.32 11.09 27.21
C CYS A 326 -10.21 10.22 28.12
N SER A 327 -9.76 9.94 29.35
CA SER A 327 -10.46 9.13 30.36
C SER A 327 -10.94 7.75 29.87
N PRO A 328 -10.07 6.93 29.25
CA PRO A 328 -10.44 5.58 28.81
C PRO A 328 -10.73 4.64 29.99
N ASP A 329 -11.68 3.73 29.81
CA ASP A 329 -11.90 2.60 30.73
C ASP A 329 -10.99 1.42 30.39
N ALA A 330 -10.57 1.29 29.14
CA ALA A 330 -9.58 0.32 28.70
C ALA A 330 -8.87 0.80 27.42
N ILE A 331 -7.63 0.36 27.24
CA ILE A 331 -6.87 0.55 26.01
C ILE A 331 -6.47 -0.83 25.48
N LEU A 332 -6.78 -1.10 24.21
CA LEU A 332 -6.32 -2.26 23.46
C LEU A 332 -5.15 -1.81 22.58
N VAL A 333 -4.03 -2.51 22.65
CA VAL A 333 -2.84 -2.24 21.81
C VAL A 333 -2.55 -3.48 20.96
N LEU A 334 -2.61 -3.37 19.64
CA LEU A 334 -2.27 -4.44 18.70
C LEU A 334 -0.92 -4.13 18.04
N SER A 335 0.10 -4.96 18.28
CA SER A 335 1.48 -4.68 17.85
C SER A 335 2.30 -5.93 17.55
N GLY A 336 3.58 -5.74 17.17
CA GLY A 336 4.59 -6.79 17.08
C GLY A 336 5.09 -7.00 15.66
N SER A 337 4.22 -7.26 14.69
CA SER A 337 4.67 -7.52 13.33
C SER A 337 5.26 -6.28 12.65
N THR A 338 4.64 -5.11 12.85
CA THR A 338 5.19 -3.85 12.34
C THR A 338 6.56 -3.55 12.91
N ASP A 339 6.78 -3.79 14.19
CA ASP A 339 8.08 -3.61 14.84
C ASP A 339 9.20 -4.41 14.16
N LEU A 340 8.89 -5.56 13.54
CA LEU A 340 9.86 -6.41 12.85
C LEU A 340 10.00 -6.08 11.36
N PHE A 341 8.89 -5.90 10.62
CA PHE A 341 8.99 -5.66 9.18
C PHE A 341 9.48 -4.25 8.86
N GLN A 342 9.20 -3.28 9.72
CA GLN A 342 9.43 -1.88 9.43
C GLN A 342 10.94 -1.57 9.32
N PRO A 343 11.79 -1.97 10.29
CA PRO A 343 13.23 -1.85 10.14
C PRO A 343 13.81 -2.64 8.97
N TRP A 344 13.20 -3.78 8.63
CA TRP A 344 13.65 -4.56 7.47
C TRP A 344 13.42 -3.77 6.17
N THR A 345 12.27 -3.13 6.02
CA THR A 345 11.80 -2.63 4.73
C THR A 345 12.01 -1.14 4.53
N TYR A 346 11.88 -0.36 5.59
CA TYR A 346 11.76 1.11 5.58
C TYR A 346 12.91 1.75 6.35
N ASP A 347 12.65 2.53 7.41
CA ASP A 347 13.70 3.10 8.26
C ASP A 347 14.44 1.99 9.03
N PRO A 348 15.73 1.75 8.74
CA PRO A 348 16.44 0.58 9.27
C PRO A 348 16.80 0.71 10.74
N ARG A 349 16.57 1.87 11.38
CA ARG A 349 16.92 2.13 12.77
C ARG A 349 15.84 1.55 13.70
N PRO A 350 16.16 0.57 14.56
CA PRO A 350 15.20 0.00 15.50
C PRO A 350 14.49 1.04 16.37
N GLY A 351 13.16 0.94 16.49
CA GLY A 351 12.34 1.84 17.29
C GLY A 351 12.08 3.23 16.67
N HIS A 352 12.70 3.55 15.53
CA HIS A 352 12.37 4.77 14.79
C HIS A 352 11.03 4.62 14.06
N PRO A 353 10.26 5.70 13.89
CA PRO A 353 9.06 5.70 13.07
C PRO A 353 9.30 5.27 11.62
N TYR A 354 8.27 4.68 11.00
CA TYR A 354 8.22 4.11 9.65
C TYR A 354 9.29 4.61 8.68
N ASN A 355 9.36 5.93 8.43
CA ASN A 355 10.34 6.54 7.53
C ASN A 355 10.85 7.88 8.06
N ALA A 356 11.23 7.93 9.33
CA ALA A 356 11.70 9.16 9.97
C ALA A 356 12.92 9.76 9.24
N PHE A 357 13.79 8.91 8.71
CA PHE A 357 14.98 9.36 8.01
C PHE A 357 14.66 10.24 6.81
N ILE A 358 13.59 9.96 6.05
CA ILE A 358 13.22 10.77 4.87
C ILE A 358 13.01 12.23 5.24
N THR A 359 12.23 12.49 6.32
CA THR A 359 11.99 13.85 6.80
C THR A 359 13.28 14.50 7.30
N GLN A 360 14.15 13.73 7.96
CA GLN A 360 15.46 14.22 8.42
C GLN A 360 16.37 14.58 7.24
N THR A 361 16.48 13.73 6.24
CA THR A 361 17.25 13.97 5.01
C THR A 361 16.78 15.23 4.30
N LEU A 362 15.46 15.41 4.18
CA LEU A 362 14.90 16.60 3.54
C LEU A 362 15.13 17.85 4.37
N TYR A 363 15.00 17.74 5.70
CA TYR A 363 15.30 18.84 6.59
C TYR A 363 16.76 19.27 6.43
N ASP A 364 17.71 18.34 6.50
CA ASP A 364 19.13 18.64 6.35
C ASP A 364 19.43 19.24 4.98
N HIS A 365 18.84 18.69 3.90
CA HIS A 365 19.01 19.22 2.55
C HIS A 365 18.52 20.68 2.42
N PHE A 366 17.34 21.02 2.94
CA PHE A 366 16.78 22.36 2.74
C PHE A 366 17.27 23.39 3.77
N PHE A 367 17.71 22.96 4.95
CA PHE A 367 18.07 23.85 6.06
C PHE A 367 19.56 23.90 6.37
N ASP A 368 20.41 23.06 5.76
CA ASP A 368 21.87 23.22 5.86
C ASP A 368 22.37 24.34 4.94
N THR A 369 22.74 25.47 5.55
CA THR A 369 23.26 26.63 4.82
C THR A 369 24.65 26.41 4.20
N HIS A 370 25.30 25.29 4.49
CA HIS A 370 26.60 24.90 3.95
C HIS A 370 26.49 23.86 2.83
N ASP A 371 25.30 23.33 2.54
CA ASP A 371 25.10 22.38 1.44
C ASP A 371 24.95 23.13 0.10
N PRO A 372 25.95 23.11 -0.80
CA PRO A 372 25.86 23.79 -2.09
C PRO A 372 24.77 23.18 -2.99
N ARG A 373 24.45 21.88 -2.82
CA ARG A 373 23.47 21.15 -3.65
C ARG A 373 22.07 21.75 -3.54
N ALA A 374 21.71 22.23 -2.36
CA ALA A 374 20.41 22.84 -2.10
C ALA A 374 20.22 24.18 -2.84
N ARG A 375 21.32 24.87 -3.14
CA ARG A 375 21.33 26.20 -3.79
C ARG A 375 21.51 26.14 -5.30
N GLU A 376 22.25 25.15 -5.79
CA GLU A 376 22.70 25.10 -7.19
C GLU A 376 21.84 24.21 -8.09
N ASP A 377 21.36 23.06 -7.61
CA ASP A 377 20.81 22.01 -8.49
C ASP A 377 19.28 22.08 -8.65
N GLY A 378 18.56 22.62 -7.66
CA GLY A 378 17.13 22.40 -7.53
C GLY A 378 16.78 20.92 -7.29
N LEU A 379 15.90 20.63 -6.32
CA LEU A 379 15.59 19.24 -5.99
C LEU A 379 14.52 18.68 -6.94
N SER A 380 14.96 18.14 -8.09
CA SER A 380 14.08 17.37 -8.98
C SER A 380 13.53 16.12 -8.26
N TYR A 381 12.45 15.54 -8.77
CA TYR A 381 11.87 14.33 -8.16
C TYR A 381 12.84 13.14 -8.19
N ASP A 382 13.64 12.99 -9.26
CA ASP A 382 14.65 11.95 -9.36
C ASP A 382 15.86 12.21 -8.45
N ALA A 383 16.26 13.48 -8.29
CA ALA A 383 17.30 13.87 -7.34
C ALA A 383 16.86 13.60 -5.90
N LEU A 384 15.61 13.91 -5.55
CA LEU A 384 14.98 13.59 -4.27
C LEU A 384 15.04 12.09 -3.97
N ILE A 385 14.56 11.27 -4.92
CA ILE A 385 14.57 9.82 -4.80
C ILE A 385 15.99 9.30 -4.57
N THR A 386 16.95 9.80 -5.33
CA THR A 386 18.35 9.38 -5.25
C THR A 386 18.96 9.77 -3.91
N LEU A 387 18.74 11.01 -3.46
CA LEU A 387 19.16 11.51 -2.15
C LEU A 387 18.66 10.61 -1.01
N ILE A 388 17.36 10.30 -1.01
CA ILE A 388 16.74 9.47 0.02
C ILE A 388 17.25 8.03 -0.05
N TYR A 389 17.41 7.46 -1.25
CA TYR A 389 17.87 6.09 -1.42
C TYR A 389 19.32 5.90 -0.95
N GLU A 390 20.21 6.86 -1.25
CA GLU A 390 21.59 6.82 -0.76
C GLU A 390 21.67 7.00 0.76
N GLU A 391 20.81 7.82 1.35
CA GLU A 391 20.72 7.91 2.81
C GLU A 391 20.24 6.60 3.45
N LEU A 392 19.26 5.92 2.85
CA LEU A 392 18.83 4.59 3.30
C LEU A 392 20.00 3.59 3.26
N LYS A 393 20.82 3.62 2.22
CA LYS A 393 22.03 2.77 2.10
C LYS A 393 23.03 3.08 3.21
N ARG A 394 23.32 4.37 3.44
CA ARG A 394 24.21 4.83 4.51
C ARG A 394 23.73 4.35 5.88
N LEU A 395 22.45 4.54 6.18
CA LEU A 395 21.84 4.12 7.45
C LEU A 395 21.86 2.59 7.63
N ARG A 396 21.58 1.83 6.57
CA ARG A 396 21.67 0.35 6.63
C ARG A 396 23.08 -0.12 6.96
N ALA A 397 24.11 0.52 6.41
CA ALA A 397 25.50 0.23 6.74
C ALA A 397 25.80 0.62 8.20
N GLU A 398 25.37 1.81 8.64
CA GLU A 398 25.58 2.32 10.00
C GLU A 398 25.01 1.40 11.08
N VAL A 399 23.77 0.94 10.92
CA VAL A 399 23.11 0.09 11.93
C VAL A 399 23.47 -1.39 11.82
N GLY A 400 24.29 -1.77 10.84
CA GLY A 400 24.58 -3.18 10.54
C GLY A 400 23.31 -3.96 10.17
N TRP A 401 22.52 -3.43 9.23
CA TRP A 401 21.23 -4.00 8.80
C TRP A 401 21.35 -5.50 8.46
N GLN A 402 20.39 -6.30 8.93
CA GLN A 402 20.38 -7.77 8.87
C GLN A 402 21.48 -8.51 9.66
N SER A 403 22.31 -7.81 10.44
CA SER A 403 23.21 -8.47 11.40
C SER A 403 22.46 -8.98 12.63
N PRO A 404 23.00 -9.97 13.36
CA PRO A 404 22.42 -10.41 14.63
C PRO A 404 22.27 -9.29 15.66
N GLY A 405 23.20 -8.33 15.69
CA GLY A 405 23.14 -7.18 16.59
C GLY A 405 21.97 -6.26 16.26
N TRP A 406 21.74 -6.01 14.97
CA TRP A 406 20.58 -5.27 14.49
C TRP A 406 19.26 -5.96 14.81
N GLU A 407 19.16 -7.27 14.52
CA GLU A 407 17.96 -8.07 14.84
C GLU A 407 17.63 -7.98 16.35
N ASN A 408 18.64 -8.17 17.21
CA ASN A 408 18.45 -8.09 18.66
C ASN A 408 18.05 -6.69 19.15
N SER A 409 18.55 -5.63 18.51
CA SER A 409 18.18 -4.25 18.83
C SER A 409 16.70 -3.95 18.54
N ILE A 410 16.11 -4.57 17.50
CA ILE A 410 14.67 -4.47 17.21
C ILE A 410 13.84 -5.02 18.38
N VAL A 411 14.15 -6.25 18.79
CA VAL A 411 13.47 -6.88 19.92
C VAL A 411 13.63 -6.05 21.18
N HIS A 412 14.83 -5.56 21.46
CA HIS A 412 15.09 -4.70 22.62
C HIS A 412 14.21 -3.44 22.65
N HIS A 413 14.04 -2.76 21.51
CA HIS A 413 13.19 -1.57 21.44
C HIS A 413 11.71 -1.90 21.66
N TYR A 414 11.24 -3.03 21.14
CA TYR A 414 9.89 -3.53 21.43
C TYR A 414 9.70 -3.81 22.93
N GLU A 415 10.65 -4.49 23.57
CA GLU A 415 10.61 -4.80 25.00
C GLU A 415 10.57 -3.52 25.86
N LEU A 416 11.39 -2.53 25.52
CA LEU A 416 11.39 -1.22 26.20
C LEU A 416 10.04 -0.51 26.06
N ALA A 417 9.44 -0.51 24.87
CA ALA A 417 8.13 0.10 24.64
C ALA A 417 7.03 -0.62 25.43
N ALA A 418 7.01 -1.96 25.42
CA ALA A 418 6.07 -2.76 26.20
C ALA A 418 6.21 -2.51 27.72
N HIS A 419 7.43 -2.40 28.24
CA HIS A 419 7.66 -2.03 29.65
C HIS A 419 7.21 -0.60 29.99
N ARG A 420 7.28 0.34 29.04
CA ARG A 420 6.70 1.68 29.23
C ARG A 420 5.17 1.61 29.27
N LEU A 421 4.55 0.79 28.43
CA LEU A 421 3.10 0.55 28.49
C LEU A 421 2.64 -0.03 29.83
N THR A 422 3.40 -0.95 30.44
CA THR A 422 3.03 -1.48 31.76
C THR A 422 3.01 -0.38 32.83
N LYS A 423 3.97 0.55 32.77
CA LYS A 423 4.03 1.71 33.68
C LYS A 423 2.88 2.67 33.43
N LEU A 424 2.61 3.03 32.16
CA LEU A 424 1.48 3.88 31.80
C LEU A 424 0.15 3.30 32.30
N SER A 425 -0.07 2.00 32.09
CA SER A 425 -1.26 1.31 32.60
C SER A 425 -1.39 1.42 34.13
N HIS A 426 -0.28 1.24 34.85
CA HIS A 426 -0.25 1.29 36.30
C HIS A 426 -0.51 2.71 36.84
N ASP A 427 0.25 3.69 36.34
CA ASP A 427 0.29 5.04 36.85
C ASP A 427 -1.04 5.77 36.61
N TYR A 428 -1.64 5.59 35.42
CA TYR A 428 -2.93 6.16 35.07
C TYR A 428 -4.12 5.30 35.52
N ARG A 429 -3.86 4.11 36.09
CA ARG A 429 -4.88 3.13 36.50
C ARG A 429 -5.87 2.77 35.39
N VAL A 430 -5.37 2.73 34.16
CA VAL A 430 -6.14 2.34 32.98
C VAL A 430 -5.74 0.92 32.59
N PRO A 431 -6.71 -0.02 32.52
CA PRO A 431 -6.48 -1.34 31.97
C PRO A 431 -5.92 -1.28 30.55
N VAL A 432 -4.76 -1.90 30.31
CA VAL A 432 -4.17 -2.04 28.98
C VAL A 432 -4.12 -3.53 28.61
N VAL A 433 -4.71 -3.87 27.48
CA VAL A 433 -4.61 -5.20 26.85
C VAL A 433 -3.64 -5.06 25.68
N SER A 434 -2.40 -5.52 25.86
CA SER A 434 -1.35 -5.51 24.84
C SER A 434 -1.32 -6.86 24.13
N VAL A 435 -1.47 -6.83 22.81
CA VAL A 435 -1.69 -8.02 21.98
C VAL A 435 -0.54 -8.15 21.00
N LEU A 436 0.16 -9.27 21.07
CA LEU A 436 1.01 -9.73 19.97
C LEU A 436 0.09 -10.26 18.86
N GLN A 437 0.09 -9.57 17.72
CA GLN A 437 -0.93 -9.76 16.69
C GLN A 437 -0.88 -11.13 16.01
N PRO A 438 -1.98 -11.57 15.37
CA PRO A 438 -1.98 -12.74 14.50
C PRO A 438 -1.04 -12.53 13.31
N THR A 439 -0.41 -13.61 12.87
CA THR A 439 0.46 -13.61 11.68
C THR A 439 0.39 -14.96 10.97
N ILE A 440 0.63 -14.94 9.66
CA ILE A 440 0.69 -16.15 8.84
C ILE A 440 1.75 -17.15 9.31
N LEU A 441 2.80 -16.69 10.01
CA LEU A 441 3.96 -17.49 10.42
C LEU A 441 3.61 -18.70 11.31
N ARG A 442 2.43 -18.69 11.96
CA ARG A 442 1.99 -19.77 12.86
C ARG A 442 0.88 -20.63 12.26
N LYS A 443 0.38 -20.32 11.05
CA LYS A 443 -0.63 -21.11 10.36
C LYS A 443 0.02 -22.34 9.73
N ARG A 444 -0.49 -23.54 10.04
CA ARG A 444 0.04 -24.81 9.52
C ARG A 444 -0.41 -25.09 8.09
N HIS A 445 -1.68 -24.83 7.80
CA HIS A 445 -2.32 -25.22 6.55
C HIS A 445 -2.38 -24.02 5.59
N LEU A 446 -1.25 -23.63 5.01
CA LEU A 446 -1.22 -22.51 4.06
C LEU A 446 -1.89 -22.88 2.72
N THR A 447 -2.80 -22.05 2.26
CA THR A 447 -3.36 -22.12 0.90
C THR A 447 -2.31 -21.75 -0.15
N GLU A 448 -2.63 -21.95 -1.44
CA GLU A 448 -1.72 -21.55 -2.53
C GLU A 448 -1.43 -20.05 -2.55
N ALA A 449 -2.46 -19.21 -2.37
CA ALA A 449 -2.31 -17.77 -2.28
C ALA A 449 -1.42 -17.36 -1.08
N GLU A 450 -1.61 -18.00 0.07
CA GLU A 450 -0.88 -17.74 1.31
C GLU A 450 0.61 -18.11 1.23
N ARG A 451 0.99 -19.12 0.44
CA ARG A 451 2.41 -19.50 0.27
C ARG A 451 3.25 -18.42 -0.43
N GLY A 452 2.60 -17.51 -1.17
CA GLY A 452 3.27 -16.48 -1.97
C GLY A 452 3.42 -15.12 -1.30
N VAL A 453 2.98 -14.94 -0.05
CA VAL A 453 2.86 -13.59 0.56
C VAL A 453 4.18 -12.88 0.84
N ALA A 454 5.29 -13.63 0.97
CA ALA A 454 6.61 -13.09 1.28
C ALA A 454 7.74 -14.03 0.83
N SER A 455 8.96 -13.49 0.67
CA SER A 455 10.13 -14.30 0.32
C SER A 455 10.59 -15.19 1.47
N GLY A 456 11.18 -16.35 1.14
CA GLY A 456 11.66 -17.31 2.14
C GLY A 456 12.68 -16.73 3.13
N THR A 457 13.62 -15.89 2.66
CA THR A 457 14.60 -15.21 3.52
C THR A 457 13.92 -14.28 4.54
N PHE A 458 12.91 -13.53 4.09
CA PHE A 458 12.19 -12.61 4.95
C PHE A 458 11.31 -13.35 5.96
N LEU A 459 10.63 -14.42 5.53
CA LEU A 459 9.87 -15.29 6.41
C LEU A 459 10.75 -15.94 7.48
N ALA A 460 11.95 -16.40 7.14
CA ALA A 460 12.89 -16.96 8.11
C ALA A 460 13.37 -15.94 9.15
N TYR A 461 13.60 -14.68 8.74
CA TYR A 461 13.88 -13.58 9.65
C TYR A 461 12.69 -13.33 10.60
N LEU A 462 11.50 -13.16 10.02
CA LEU A 462 10.29 -12.89 10.79
C LEU A 462 10.02 -14.01 11.80
N ASP A 463 10.11 -15.28 11.39
CA ASP A 463 9.88 -16.43 12.26
C ASP A 463 10.77 -16.39 13.52
N ARG A 464 12.08 -16.18 13.34
CA ARG A 464 13.05 -16.08 14.45
C ARG A 464 12.74 -14.91 15.38
N GLN A 465 12.43 -13.73 14.82
CA GLN A 465 12.16 -12.56 15.65
C GLN A 465 10.80 -12.65 16.34
N TYR A 466 9.77 -13.19 15.67
CA TYR A 466 8.45 -13.37 16.25
C TYR A 466 8.50 -14.33 17.43
N ALA A 467 9.30 -15.41 17.34
CA ALA A 467 9.52 -16.32 18.46
C ALA A 467 10.08 -15.62 19.71
N LYS A 468 10.95 -14.61 19.53
CA LYS A 468 11.45 -13.79 20.64
C LYS A 468 10.33 -12.91 21.23
N LEU A 469 9.46 -12.33 20.39
CA LEU A 469 8.32 -11.54 20.85
C LEU A 469 7.29 -12.40 21.59
N GLU A 470 7.03 -13.62 21.14
CA GLU A 470 6.16 -14.60 21.82
C GLU A 470 6.70 -14.94 23.19
N ALA A 471 7.99 -15.30 23.29
CA ALA A 471 8.66 -15.60 24.54
C ALA A 471 8.61 -14.41 25.52
N PHE A 472 8.88 -13.20 25.03
CA PHE A 472 8.77 -11.98 25.84
C PHE A 472 7.33 -11.71 26.28
N THR A 473 6.35 -11.90 25.40
CA THR A 473 4.92 -11.70 25.72
C THR A 473 4.47 -12.63 26.83
N ALA A 474 4.89 -13.91 26.78
CA ALA A 474 4.64 -14.88 27.85
C ALA A 474 5.29 -14.44 29.18
N GLN A 475 6.56 -14.04 29.15
CA GLN A 475 7.25 -13.52 30.34
C GLN A 475 6.54 -12.28 30.91
N LEU A 476 6.07 -11.38 30.06
CA LEU A 476 5.39 -10.16 30.47
C LEU A 476 4.03 -10.45 31.10
N ALA A 477 3.26 -11.40 30.55
CA ALA A 477 2.00 -11.87 31.13
C ALA A 477 2.19 -12.40 32.55
N GLU A 478 3.35 -12.98 32.83
CA GLU A 478 3.64 -13.53 34.15
C GLU A 478 4.02 -12.48 35.20
N ARG A 479 4.40 -11.25 34.82
CA ARG A 479 4.92 -10.23 35.76
C ARG A 479 3.87 -9.67 36.72
N ARG A 480 3.99 -10.07 37.99
CA ARG A 480 3.09 -9.72 39.12
C ARG A 480 2.82 -8.23 39.38
N PRO A 481 3.77 -7.27 39.33
CA PRO A 481 3.51 -5.89 39.75
C PRO A 481 2.44 -5.18 38.90
N TYR A 482 2.23 -5.64 37.65
CA TYR A 482 1.34 -4.97 36.70
C TYR A 482 0.12 -5.81 36.29
N ARG A 483 0.01 -7.09 36.68
CA ARG A 483 -1.12 -7.98 36.31
C ARG A 483 -2.52 -7.43 36.63
N ARG A 484 -2.62 -6.44 37.52
CA ARG A 484 -3.89 -5.83 37.91
C ARG A 484 -4.44 -4.85 36.87
N THR A 485 -3.56 -4.20 36.10
CA THR A 485 -3.95 -3.19 35.11
C THR A 485 -3.45 -3.56 33.72
N PHE A 486 -2.45 -4.44 33.58
CA PHE A 486 -1.87 -4.81 32.30
C PHE A 486 -2.11 -6.30 31.98
N THR A 487 -2.51 -6.57 30.74
CA THR A 487 -2.67 -7.91 30.18
C THR A 487 -1.78 -8.01 28.95
N ALA A 488 -0.84 -8.96 28.93
CA ALA A 488 -0.09 -9.32 27.74
C ALA A 488 -0.72 -10.57 27.13
N LEU A 489 -1.11 -10.51 25.87
CA LEU A 489 -1.85 -11.55 25.17
C LEU A 489 -1.11 -11.93 23.89
N ASP A 490 -0.85 -13.22 23.70
CA ASP A 490 -0.33 -13.76 22.46
C ASP A 490 -1.48 -14.32 21.59
N LEU A 491 -1.71 -13.69 20.44
CA LEU A 491 -2.65 -14.18 19.42
C LEU A 491 -1.94 -14.66 18.14
N SER A 492 -0.62 -14.84 18.15
CA SER A 492 0.14 -15.28 16.98
C SER A 492 -0.43 -16.57 16.38
N GLY A 493 -0.81 -17.51 17.24
CA GLY A 493 -1.29 -18.84 16.90
C GLY A 493 -2.80 -18.99 16.80
N ILE A 494 -3.59 -17.90 16.82
CA ILE A 494 -5.07 -18.00 16.83
C ILE A 494 -5.63 -18.73 15.60
N PHE A 495 -4.91 -18.70 14.48
CA PHE A 495 -5.28 -19.38 13.23
C PHE A 495 -4.42 -20.62 12.91
N ARG A 496 -3.71 -21.16 13.90
CA ARG A 496 -2.72 -22.25 13.70
C ARG A 496 -3.28 -23.42 12.89
N ASP A 497 -4.48 -23.86 13.26
CA ASP A 497 -5.12 -25.06 12.71
C ASP A 497 -6.26 -24.72 11.71
N ARG A 498 -6.38 -23.44 11.28
CA ARG A 498 -7.38 -23.02 10.30
C ARG A 498 -6.96 -23.47 8.90
N GLU A 499 -7.83 -24.17 8.19
CA GLU A 499 -7.54 -24.69 6.84
C GLU A 499 -7.92 -23.70 5.73
N GLU A 500 -8.94 -22.86 5.97
CA GLU A 500 -9.39 -21.87 4.99
C GLU A 500 -8.34 -20.79 4.73
N GLY A 501 -8.43 -20.15 3.56
CA GLY A 501 -7.67 -18.92 3.29
C GLY A 501 -7.99 -17.89 4.37
N THR A 502 -6.96 -17.33 4.98
CA THR A 502 -7.09 -16.44 6.15
C THR A 502 -6.33 -15.16 5.90
N PHE A 503 -5.09 -15.27 5.42
CA PHE A 503 -4.20 -14.15 5.23
C PHE A 503 -4.05 -13.80 3.75
N TYR A 504 -4.03 -12.50 3.44
CA TYR A 504 -3.68 -12.01 2.11
C TYR A 504 -2.30 -11.33 2.08
N ASP A 505 -1.70 -11.08 3.24
CA ASP A 505 -0.26 -10.83 3.40
C ASP A 505 0.27 -11.41 4.74
N ILE A 506 1.41 -10.94 5.26
CA ILE A 506 2.01 -11.47 6.49
C ILE A 506 1.19 -11.22 7.77
N VAL A 507 0.29 -10.23 7.77
CA VAL A 507 -0.40 -9.74 8.98
C VAL A 507 -1.88 -9.44 8.77
N HIS A 508 -2.29 -9.08 7.57
CA HIS A 508 -3.67 -8.77 7.28
C HIS A 508 -4.44 -10.02 6.86
N TYR A 509 -5.67 -10.10 7.36
CA TYR A 509 -6.51 -11.28 7.26
C TYR A 509 -7.92 -10.94 6.79
N ASP A 510 -8.68 -11.94 6.35
CA ASP A 510 -10.02 -11.76 5.82
C ASP A 510 -11.06 -11.38 6.90
N ASP A 511 -12.30 -11.09 6.47
CA ASP A 511 -13.38 -10.70 7.37
C ASP A 511 -13.77 -11.78 8.39
N PRO A 512 -13.94 -13.06 8.02
CA PRO A 512 -14.14 -14.15 8.98
C PRO A 512 -13.04 -14.22 10.06
N ALA A 513 -11.78 -14.11 9.65
CA ALA A 513 -10.65 -14.10 10.58
C ALA A 513 -10.68 -12.88 11.51
N ARG A 514 -11.00 -11.70 10.97
CA ARG A 514 -11.14 -10.48 11.77
C ARG A 514 -12.27 -10.56 12.79
N GLU A 515 -13.36 -11.26 12.48
CA GLU A 515 -14.43 -11.55 13.45
C GLU A 515 -13.93 -12.44 14.59
N ILE A 516 -13.20 -13.51 14.29
CA ILE A 516 -12.62 -14.41 15.31
C ILE A 516 -11.71 -13.64 16.27
N VAL A 517 -10.85 -12.77 15.73
CA VAL A 517 -9.96 -11.93 16.54
C VAL A 517 -10.78 -10.94 17.38
N ALA A 518 -11.77 -10.27 16.79
CA ALA A 518 -12.63 -9.33 17.51
C ALA A 518 -13.36 -9.98 18.69
N VAL A 519 -13.90 -11.20 18.51
CA VAL A 519 -14.55 -11.97 19.60
C VAL A 519 -13.56 -12.26 20.73
N ARG A 520 -12.34 -12.71 20.41
CA ARG A 520 -11.32 -12.96 21.43
C ARG A 520 -10.96 -11.69 22.18
N LEU A 521 -10.77 -10.57 21.47
CA LEU A 521 -10.41 -9.29 22.08
C LEU A 521 -11.54 -8.72 22.94
N ALA A 522 -12.81 -8.90 22.54
CA ALA A 522 -13.95 -8.49 23.34
C ALA A 522 -13.98 -9.18 24.70
N ALA A 523 -13.72 -10.49 24.75
CA ALA A 523 -13.63 -11.25 25.99
C ALA A 523 -12.52 -10.73 26.92
N GLU A 524 -11.35 -10.41 26.36
CA GLU A 524 -10.20 -9.89 27.13
C GLU A 524 -10.44 -8.47 27.66
N ILE A 525 -11.06 -7.60 26.86
CA ILE A 525 -11.48 -6.26 27.30
C ILE A 525 -12.49 -6.36 28.45
N ARG A 526 -13.52 -7.20 28.34
CA ARG A 526 -14.50 -7.40 29.43
C ARG A 526 -13.82 -7.86 30.70
N ALA A 527 -12.94 -8.88 30.59
CA ALA A 527 -12.21 -9.39 31.75
C ALA A 527 -11.30 -8.30 32.38
N ALA A 528 -10.71 -7.42 31.57
CA ALA A 528 -9.90 -6.30 32.05
C ALA A 528 -10.75 -5.24 32.78
N LEU A 529 -11.92 -4.90 32.26
CA LEU A 529 -12.88 -3.99 32.89
C LEU A 529 -13.39 -4.55 34.22
N ASP A 530 -13.77 -5.83 34.27
CA ASP A 530 -14.24 -6.49 35.50
C ASP A 530 -13.18 -6.46 36.61
N ARG A 531 -11.91 -6.74 36.26
CA ARG A 531 -10.78 -6.64 37.20
C ARG A 531 -10.62 -5.22 37.75
N ALA A 532 -10.87 -4.19 36.94
CA ALA A 532 -10.79 -2.79 37.36
C ALA A 532 -11.98 -2.37 38.26
N HIS A 533 -13.20 -2.82 37.95
CA HIS A 533 -14.42 -2.44 38.70
C HIS A 533 -14.45 -2.99 40.14
N VAL A 534 -13.95 -4.21 40.37
CA VAL A 534 -13.86 -4.84 41.71
C VAL A 534 -13.03 -4.00 42.70
N LEU A 535 -12.24 -3.05 42.21
CA LEU A 535 -11.30 -2.24 43.00
C LEU A 535 -11.83 -0.86 43.41
N THR A 536 -13.04 -0.47 43.00
CA THR A 536 -13.63 0.80 43.49
C THR A 536 -14.01 0.68 44.98
N PRO A 537 -13.81 1.73 45.81
CA PRO A 537 -14.17 1.69 47.24
C PRO A 537 -15.63 1.25 47.50
N PHE A 538 -16.53 1.62 46.59
CA PHE A 538 -17.94 1.22 46.59
C PHE A 538 -18.17 -0.28 46.38
N ALA A 539 -17.37 -0.96 45.56
CA ALA A 539 -17.48 -2.41 45.34
C ALA A 539 -17.05 -3.21 46.59
N ARG A 540 -16.00 -2.76 47.29
CA ARG A 540 -15.57 -3.33 48.57
C ARG A 540 -16.64 -3.19 49.66
N ALA A 541 -17.28 -2.01 49.76
CA ALA A 541 -18.38 -1.80 50.69
C ALA A 541 -19.56 -2.76 50.40
N ARG A 542 -19.92 -2.94 49.12
CA ARG A 542 -21.02 -3.83 48.70
C ARG A 542 -20.77 -5.31 49.00
N GLN A 543 -19.52 -5.77 48.92
CA GLN A 543 -19.13 -7.12 49.36
C GLN A 543 -19.16 -7.26 50.89
N PHE A 544 -18.71 -6.23 51.63
CA PHE A 544 -18.73 -6.22 53.09
C PHE A 544 -20.18 -6.30 53.63
N PHE A 545 -21.12 -5.56 53.04
CA PHE A 545 -22.53 -5.61 53.44
C PHE A 545 -23.27 -6.89 53.00
N LYS A 546 -22.81 -7.59 51.95
CA LYS A 546 -23.37 -8.91 51.57
C LYS A 546 -22.85 -10.05 52.45
N GLY A 547 -21.68 -9.91 53.08
CA GLY A 547 -21.11 -10.91 53.99
C GLY A 547 -21.62 -10.87 55.43
N HIS A 548 -22.59 -10.00 55.76
CA HIS A 548 -23.18 -9.87 57.11
C HIS A 548 -24.69 -10.17 57.14
N ARG A 549 -25.21 -10.83 56.09
CA ARG A 549 -26.58 -11.39 56.06
C ARG A 549 -26.56 -12.86 55.62
N GLY A 550 -25.71 -13.64 56.26
CA GLY A 550 -25.68 -15.11 56.17
C GLY A 550 -25.90 -15.69 57.54
#